data_AF-A0A0Q5T073-F1
#
_entry.id   AF-A0A0Q5T073-F1
#
_cell.length_a   1.000
_cell.length_b   1.000
_cell.length_c   1.000
_cell.angle_alpha   90.00
_cell.angle_beta   90.00
_cell.angle_gamma   90.00
#
_symmetry.space_group_name_H-M   'P 1'
#
loop_
_entity.id
_entity.type
_entity.pdbx_description
1 polymer ?
#
loop_
_entity_poly.entity_id
_entity_poly.type
_entity_poly.pdbx_seq_one_letter_code
_entity_poly.pdbx_strand_id
1 'polypeptide(L)'
;MGQNSNVNYPITSSTVVTAVQTITASSSISGPTSVVTFTAAQTINFINGFTVSGVSNFTAQIGVATARTSAEHLLPEDEGSSIKIYPNPIRDLATIQISGSRNTSADIVIYNLKGEEVSRLAAKESKIHGEREATFDATPLPPGLYIVEITEGEKRTISKLLKH
;
A
#
# COMPACT_ATOMS: atom_id res chain seq x y z
N MET A 1 12.23 5.12 -10.66
CA MET A 1 12.78 6.31 -11.34
C MET A 1 12.26 7.54 -10.61
N GLY A 2 13.12 8.50 -10.23
CA GLY A 2 12.75 9.77 -9.59
C GLY A 2 13.45 10.05 -8.25
N GLN A 3 14.78 10.18 -8.24
CA GLN A 3 15.55 10.39 -7.00
C GLN A 3 15.54 11.86 -6.51
N ASN A 4 15.44 12.83 -7.44
CA ASN A 4 15.48 14.27 -7.14
C ASN A 4 14.40 15.03 -7.94
N SER A 5 13.96 16.18 -7.43
CA SER A 5 13.00 17.08 -8.09
C SER A 5 13.57 18.49 -8.21
N ASN A 6 13.48 19.10 -9.39
CA ASN A 6 13.90 20.48 -9.64
C ASN A 6 12.69 21.35 -9.96
N VAL A 7 12.46 22.39 -9.15
CA VAL A 7 11.38 23.36 -9.32
C VAL A 7 11.97 24.67 -9.83
N ASN A 8 12.01 24.80 -11.15
CA ASN A 8 12.59 25.94 -11.86
C ASN A 8 11.55 26.78 -12.61
N TYR A 9 10.28 26.63 -12.26
CA TYR A 9 9.16 27.36 -12.86
C TYR A 9 8.31 28.00 -11.76
N PRO A 10 7.66 29.14 -12.05
CA PRO A 10 6.82 29.81 -11.07
C PRO A 10 5.57 28.97 -10.76
N ILE A 11 5.26 28.80 -9.48
CA ILE A 11 4.07 28.10 -9.01
C ILE A 11 2.97 29.13 -8.74
N THR A 12 1.89 29.06 -9.50
CA THR A 12 0.77 30.01 -9.45
C THR A 12 -0.53 29.41 -8.93
N SER A 13 -0.51 28.15 -8.51
CA SER A 13 -1.64 27.43 -7.92
C SER A 13 -1.18 26.49 -6.81
N SER A 14 -2.12 26.05 -5.97
CA SER A 14 -1.83 25.11 -4.89
C SER A 14 -1.30 23.79 -5.44
N THR A 15 -0.16 23.32 -4.92
CA THR A 15 0.50 22.12 -5.43
C THR A 15 1.33 21.43 -4.35
N VAL A 16 1.59 20.14 -4.56
CA VAL A 16 2.47 19.34 -3.70
C VAL A 16 3.61 18.80 -4.55
N VAL A 17 4.84 19.10 -4.15
CA VAL A 17 6.06 18.60 -4.80
C VAL A 17 6.74 17.61 -3.86
N THR A 18 7.00 16.41 -4.34
CA THR A 18 7.67 15.36 -3.58
C THR A 18 8.98 14.93 -4.24
N ALA A 19 9.98 14.54 -3.44
CA ALA A 19 11.21 13.93 -3.91
C ALA A 19 11.72 12.86 -2.92
N VAL A 20 12.30 11.78 -3.45
CA VAL A 20 12.86 10.69 -2.64
C VAL A 20 14.17 11.09 -1.96
N GLN A 21 14.93 12.04 -2.52
CA GLN A 21 16.15 12.54 -1.90
C GLN A 21 16.12 14.07 -1.78
N THR A 22 16.22 14.79 -2.90
CA THR A 22 16.40 16.25 -2.87
C THR A 22 15.35 16.99 -3.70
N ILE A 23 14.80 18.08 -3.15
CA ILE A 23 14.13 19.13 -3.92
C ILE A 23 15.09 20.31 -4.08
N THR A 24 15.30 20.80 -5.29
CA THR A 24 15.97 22.10 -5.53
C THR A 24 14.97 23.07 -6.12
N ALA A 25 14.77 24.21 -5.47
CA ALA A 25 13.82 25.22 -5.89
C ALA A 25 14.51 26.56 -6.13
N SER A 26 14.24 27.14 -7.30
CA SER A 26 14.90 28.36 -7.81
C SER A 26 13.95 29.46 -8.24
N SER A 27 12.65 29.19 -8.22
CA SER A 27 11.64 30.07 -8.80
C SER A 27 10.74 30.72 -7.75
N SER A 28 9.63 31.31 -8.18
CA SER A 28 8.69 32.01 -7.30
C SER A 28 7.38 31.26 -7.07
N ILE A 29 6.73 31.52 -5.94
CA ILE A 29 5.33 31.18 -5.68
C ILE A 29 4.53 32.49 -5.71
N SER A 30 3.56 32.62 -6.63
CA SER A 30 2.91 33.92 -6.90
C SER A 30 1.41 33.86 -7.27
N GLY A 31 0.71 32.77 -6.93
CA GLY A 31 -0.74 32.69 -7.15
C GLY A 31 -1.57 33.37 -6.06
N PRO A 32 -2.83 33.78 -6.34
CA PRO A 32 -3.73 34.26 -5.29
C PRO A 32 -4.04 33.09 -4.34
N THR A 33 -3.64 33.19 -3.07
CA THR A 33 -3.88 32.19 -2.02
C THR A 33 -3.38 30.76 -2.35
N SER A 34 -2.20 30.63 -2.96
CA SER A 34 -1.64 29.29 -3.25
C SER A 34 -1.11 28.61 -1.98
N VAL A 35 -1.42 27.32 -1.80
CA VAL A 35 -0.83 26.46 -0.77
C VAL A 35 0.15 25.52 -1.43
N VAL A 36 1.43 25.69 -1.14
CA VAL A 36 2.51 24.89 -1.75
C VAL A 36 3.24 24.12 -0.67
N THR A 37 3.30 22.80 -0.85
CA THR A 37 4.00 21.89 0.06
C THR A 37 5.14 21.18 -0.65
N PHE A 38 6.37 21.37 -0.18
CA PHE A 38 7.55 20.63 -0.63
C PHE A 38 7.93 19.58 0.41
N THR A 39 8.01 18.32 -0.02
CA THR A 39 8.39 17.19 0.84
C THR A 39 9.56 16.42 0.22
N ALA A 40 10.71 16.41 0.90
CA ALA A 40 11.88 15.64 0.49
C ALA A 40 12.42 14.77 1.64
N ALA A 41 12.91 13.56 1.32
CA ALA A 41 13.42 12.67 2.36
C ALA A 41 14.78 13.07 2.93
N GLN A 42 15.60 13.83 2.19
CA GLN A 42 16.95 14.22 2.64
C GLN A 42 17.14 15.74 2.67
N THR A 43 16.88 16.44 1.58
CA THR A 43 17.26 17.86 1.48
C THR A 43 16.28 18.67 0.63
N ILE A 44 16.01 19.91 1.04
CA ILE A 44 15.32 20.92 0.23
C ILE A 44 16.26 22.12 0.11
N ASN A 45 16.77 22.35 -1.10
CA ASN A 45 17.68 23.44 -1.42
C ASN A 45 16.90 24.59 -2.05
N PHE A 46 16.82 25.72 -1.36
CA PHE A 46 16.38 26.98 -1.96
C PHE A 46 17.60 27.72 -2.48
N ILE A 47 17.63 27.97 -3.79
CA ILE A 47 18.70 28.77 -4.37
C ILE A 47 18.31 30.25 -4.39
N ASN A 48 19.32 31.12 -4.50
CA ASN A 48 19.13 32.56 -4.53
C ASN A 48 18.14 32.94 -5.65
N GLY A 49 17.13 33.76 -5.33
CA GLY A 49 16.03 34.10 -6.23
C GLY A 49 14.71 33.40 -5.92
N PHE A 50 14.69 32.40 -5.03
CA PHE A 50 13.44 31.81 -4.55
C PHE A 50 12.64 32.85 -3.75
N THR A 51 11.41 33.13 -4.20
CA THR A 51 10.54 34.14 -3.57
C THR A 51 9.13 33.60 -3.40
N VAL A 52 8.50 33.94 -2.28
CA VAL A 52 7.07 33.70 -2.05
C VAL A 52 6.40 35.06 -1.97
N SER A 53 5.44 35.31 -2.85
CA SER A 53 4.77 36.60 -2.99
C SER A 53 3.26 36.47 -2.79
N GLY A 54 2.63 37.56 -2.33
CA GLY A 54 1.19 37.61 -2.05
C GLY A 54 0.82 37.00 -0.68
N VAL A 55 -0.37 36.41 -0.60
CA VAL A 55 -0.94 35.74 0.60
C VAL A 55 -0.80 34.21 0.54
N SER A 56 0.22 33.72 -0.17
CA SER A 56 0.44 32.28 -0.35
C SER A 56 1.02 31.65 0.91
N ASN A 57 0.55 30.43 1.22
CA ASN A 57 1.12 29.61 2.29
C ASN A 57 2.15 28.66 1.69
N PHE A 58 3.35 28.66 2.27
CA PHE A 58 4.45 27.79 1.86
C PHE A 58 4.90 26.91 3.02
N THR A 59 4.95 25.61 2.78
CA THR A 59 5.41 24.62 3.75
C THR A 59 6.52 23.78 3.12
N ALA A 60 7.69 23.73 3.78
CA ALA A 60 8.77 22.82 3.44
C ALA A 60 8.96 21.81 4.56
N GLN A 61 8.98 20.53 4.23
CA GLN A 61 9.12 19.44 5.19
C GLN A 61 10.22 18.49 4.76
N ILE A 62 11.21 18.32 5.65
CA ILE A 62 12.15 17.20 5.58
C ILE A 62 11.54 16.06 6.38
N GLY A 63 11.31 14.95 5.69
CA GLY A 63 10.73 13.74 6.24
C GLY A 63 10.61 12.75 5.12
N VAL A 64 10.62 11.45 5.44
CA VAL A 64 10.33 10.42 4.44
C VAL A 64 9.12 10.89 3.62
N ALA A 65 9.29 11.02 2.30
CA ALA A 65 8.18 11.21 1.37
C ALA A 65 7.40 9.88 1.34
N THR A 66 6.88 9.47 2.49
CA THR A 66 6.10 8.27 2.65
C THR A 66 4.69 8.65 2.25
N ALA A 67 4.27 8.12 1.10
CA ALA A 67 2.96 7.49 1.08
C ALA A 67 2.83 6.71 2.41
N ARG A 68 1.96 7.22 3.29
CA ARG A 68 1.68 6.78 4.66
C ARG A 68 2.36 5.46 5.06
N THR A 69 3.45 5.52 5.80
CA THR A 69 3.97 4.31 6.47
C THR A 69 3.08 3.99 7.66
N SER A 70 2.21 3.01 7.51
CA SER A 70 1.97 2.08 8.62
C SER A 70 3.01 0.98 8.48
N ALA A 71 3.80 0.79 9.52
CA ALA A 71 4.84 -0.23 9.55
C ALA A 71 4.20 -1.61 9.60
N GLU A 72 4.00 -2.22 8.43
CA GLU A 72 3.98 -3.66 8.26
C GLU A 72 4.79 -3.95 7.00
N HIS A 73 6.00 -4.46 7.22
CA HIS A 73 6.85 -5.18 6.26
C HIS A 73 6.35 -5.17 4.80
N LEU A 74 6.68 -4.11 4.07
CA LEU A 74 6.32 -3.96 2.66
C LEU A 74 7.15 -4.94 1.83
N LEU A 75 6.56 -6.10 1.54
CA LEU A 75 6.90 -6.85 0.34
C LEU A 75 6.60 -5.94 -0.87
N PRO A 76 7.41 -6.00 -1.94
CA PRO A 76 7.27 -5.10 -3.08
C PRO A 76 5.83 -5.10 -3.59
N GLU A 77 5.29 -3.88 -3.77
CA GLU A 77 3.98 -3.63 -4.36
C GLU A 77 4.02 -4.08 -5.81
N ASP A 78 3.75 -5.37 -6.01
CA ASP A 78 3.42 -5.96 -7.30
C ASP A 78 2.07 -5.37 -7.74
N GLU A 79 2.03 -4.80 -8.95
CA GLU A 79 0.81 -4.55 -9.72
C GLU A 79 0.13 -5.90 -10.04
N GLY A 80 -0.39 -6.60 -9.02
CA GLY A 80 -0.87 -7.97 -9.15
C GLY A 80 -1.56 -8.46 -7.89
N SER A 81 -2.81 -8.92 -8.05
CA SER A 81 -3.63 -9.67 -7.08
C SER A 81 -3.69 -9.12 -5.64
N SER A 82 -4.83 -8.54 -5.27
CA SER A 82 -5.16 -8.13 -3.89
C SER A 82 -5.90 -9.26 -3.17
N ILE A 83 -5.57 -9.48 -1.90
CA ILE A 83 -6.17 -10.54 -1.08
C ILE A 83 -6.83 -9.93 0.15
N LYS A 84 -8.07 -10.31 0.42
CA LYS A 84 -8.84 -9.91 1.60
C LYS A 84 -9.40 -11.13 2.31
N ILE A 85 -9.37 -11.13 3.64
CA ILE A 85 -9.95 -12.19 4.46
C ILE A 85 -10.94 -11.56 5.43
N TYR A 86 -12.20 -12.00 5.40
CA TYR A 86 -13.25 -11.46 6.25
C TYR A 86 -14.26 -12.53 6.71
N PRO A 87 -14.85 -12.39 7.90
CA PRO A 87 -14.47 -11.42 8.93
C PRO A 87 -13.06 -11.72 9.47
N ASN A 88 -12.38 -10.75 10.06
CA ASN A 88 -11.20 -10.99 10.88
C ASN A 88 -11.34 -10.12 12.13
N PRO A 89 -11.44 -10.71 13.34
CA PRO A 89 -11.35 -12.14 13.68
C PRO A 89 -12.52 -13.02 13.19
N ILE A 90 -12.29 -14.32 13.03
CA ILE A 90 -13.29 -15.32 12.59
C ILE A 90 -13.87 -16.09 13.77
N ARG A 91 -15.11 -16.58 13.60
CA ARG A 91 -15.73 -17.54 14.53
C ARG A 91 -15.79 -18.92 13.89
N ASP A 92 -16.63 -19.04 12.87
CA ASP A 92 -16.91 -20.31 12.21
C ASP A 92 -16.43 -20.30 10.76
N LEU A 93 -16.89 -19.32 9.97
CA LEU A 93 -16.59 -19.20 8.54
C LEU A 93 -15.75 -17.95 8.25
N ALA A 94 -14.78 -18.10 7.35
CA ALA A 94 -14.02 -17.00 6.76
C ALA A 94 -14.15 -17.03 5.24
N THR A 95 -14.23 -15.86 4.62
CA THR A 95 -14.16 -15.70 3.17
C THR A 95 -12.82 -15.10 2.81
N ILE A 96 -12.11 -15.77 1.90
CA ILE A 96 -10.85 -15.34 1.31
C ILE A 96 -11.18 -14.87 -0.11
N GLN A 97 -11.11 -13.57 -0.34
CA GLN A 97 -11.34 -12.93 -1.63
C GLN A 97 -10.00 -12.59 -2.27
N ILE A 98 -9.84 -12.99 -3.52
CA ILE A 98 -8.65 -12.78 -4.34
C ILE A 98 -9.09 -11.99 -5.58
N SER A 99 -8.63 -10.75 -5.71
CA SER A 99 -8.96 -9.85 -6.82
C SER A 99 -7.72 -9.62 -7.69
N GLY A 100 -7.70 -10.13 -8.92
CA GLY A 100 -6.52 -9.99 -9.79
C GLY A 100 -6.79 -10.36 -11.25
N SER A 101 -6.10 -9.70 -12.18
CA SER A 101 -6.31 -9.85 -13.63
C SER A 101 -5.79 -11.15 -14.23
N ARG A 102 -5.17 -12.04 -13.44
CA ARG A 102 -4.61 -13.32 -13.91
C ARG A 102 -5.56 -14.48 -13.60
N ASN A 103 -5.91 -15.23 -14.65
CA ASN A 103 -6.56 -16.55 -14.59
C ASN A 103 -5.57 -17.66 -14.17
N THR A 104 -4.77 -17.41 -13.13
CA THR A 104 -3.87 -18.42 -12.56
C THR A 104 -4.57 -19.12 -11.42
N SER A 105 -4.44 -20.44 -11.33
CA SER A 105 -4.93 -21.22 -10.19
C SER A 105 -4.28 -20.73 -8.90
N ALA A 106 -5.09 -20.41 -7.90
CA ALA A 106 -4.63 -20.05 -6.56
C ALA A 106 -4.75 -21.27 -5.63
N ASP A 107 -3.62 -21.69 -5.04
CA ASP A 107 -3.60 -22.69 -3.97
C ASP A 107 -3.60 -21.97 -2.62
N ILE A 108 -4.57 -22.30 -1.76
CA ILE A 108 -4.73 -21.67 -0.46
C ILE A 108 -4.50 -22.73 0.61
N VAL A 109 -3.49 -22.56 1.45
CA VAL A 109 -3.16 -23.49 2.52
C VAL A 109 -3.20 -22.76 3.86
N ILE A 110 -3.84 -23.36 4.86
CA ILE A 110 -3.94 -22.82 6.21
C ILE A 110 -3.10 -23.69 7.13
N TYR A 111 -2.23 -23.05 7.90
CA TYR A 111 -1.33 -23.67 8.86
C TYR A 111 -1.63 -23.23 10.30
N ASN A 112 -1.36 -24.10 11.26
CA ASN A 112 -1.28 -23.71 12.67
C ASN A 112 0.12 -23.14 13.02
N LEU A 113 0.31 -22.67 14.25
CA LEU A 113 1.60 -22.11 14.71
C LEU A 113 2.75 -23.12 14.79
N LYS A 114 2.46 -24.42 14.72
CA LYS A 114 3.48 -25.48 14.61
C LYS A 114 3.89 -25.75 13.16
N GLY A 115 3.26 -25.09 12.19
CA GLY A 115 3.48 -25.31 10.76
C GLY A 115 2.73 -26.50 10.18
N GLU A 116 1.77 -27.09 10.91
CA GLU A 116 0.97 -28.20 10.41
C GLU A 116 -0.14 -27.65 9.50
N GLU A 117 -0.30 -28.24 8.32
CA GLU A 117 -1.41 -27.97 7.40
C GLU A 117 -2.72 -28.43 8.05
N VAL A 118 -3.63 -27.50 8.33
CA VAL A 118 -4.95 -27.78 8.91
C VAL A 118 -6.05 -27.78 7.87
N SER A 119 -5.85 -27.09 6.74
CA SER A 119 -6.81 -27.06 5.65
C SER A 119 -6.16 -26.57 4.36
N ARG A 120 -6.69 -27.02 3.23
CA ARG A 120 -6.33 -26.56 1.89
C ARG A 120 -7.60 -26.29 1.10
N LEU A 121 -7.66 -25.13 0.46
CA LEU A 121 -8.82 -24.64 -0.26
C LEU A 121 -8.42 -24.34 -1.70
N ALA A 122 -9.29 -24.74 -2.63
CA ALA A 122 -9.21 -24.29 -4.02
C ALA A 122 -10.11 -23.06 -4.19
N ALA A 123 -9.55 -21.98 -4.72
CA ALA A 123 -10.33 -20.79 -5.05
C ALA A 123 -11.31 -21.08 -6.20
N LYS A 124 -12.57 -20.68 -6.03
CA LYS A 124 -13.59 -20.79 -7.08
C LYS A 124 -13.80 -19.43 -7.73
N GLU A 125 -14.18 -19.41 -9.00
CA GLU A 125 -14.58 -18.17 -9.67
C GLU A 125 -15.80 -17.57 -8.96
N SER A 126 -15.73 -16.27 -8.63
CA SER A 126 -16.85 -15.53 -8.08
C SER A 126 -17.81 -15.10 -9.21
N LYS A 127 -18.99 -14.60 -8.84
CA LYS A 127 -19.96 -14.03 -9.78
C LYS A 127 -19.46 -12.73 -10.42
N ILE A 128 -18.44 -12.12 -9.84
CA ILE A 128 -17.81 -10.88 -10.29
C ILE A 128 -16.59 -11.24 -11.16
N HIS A 129 -16.56 -10.73 -12.40
CA HIS A 129 -15.47 -10.99 -13.33
C HIS A 129 -14.12 -10.58 -12.74
N GLY A 130 -13.16 -11.51 -12.73
CA GLY A 130 -11.80 -11.27 -12.23
C GLY A 130 -11.64 -11.39 -10.71
N GLU A 131 -12.68 -11.81 -9.99
CA GLU A 131 -12.60 -12.12 -8.56
C GLU A 131 -12.79 -13.62 -8.30
N ARG A 132 -12.04 -14.12 -7.34
CA ARG A 132 -12.09 -15.51 -6.88
C ARG A 132 -12.32 -15.54 -5.38
N GLU A 133 -13.16 -16.46 -4.93
CA GLU A 133 -13.51 -16.60 -3.53
C GLU A 133 -13.30 -18.03 -3.06
N ALA A 134 -12.79 -18.17 -1.84
CA ALA A 134 -12.75 -19.43 -1.12
C ALA A 134 -13.39 -19.23 0.26
N THR A 135 -14.25 -20.17 0.65
CA THR A 135 -14.81 -20.21 2.00
C THR A 135 -14.03 -21.22 2.83
N PHE A 136 -13.54 -20.75 3.95
CA PHE A 136 -12.86 -21.55 4.95
C PHE A 136 -13.82 -21.87 6.10
N ASP A 137 -14.01 -23.16 6.38
CA ASP A 137 -14.71 -23.63 7.58
C ASP A 137 -13.72 -23.92 8.70
N ALA A 138 -13.68 -23.01 9.67
CA ALA A 138 -12.84 -23.08 10.85
C ALA A 138 -13.57 -23.74 12.03
N THR A 139 -14.85 -24.13 11.92
CA THR A 139 -15.64 -24.76 13.00
C THR A 139 -14.88 -25.88 13.74
N PRO A 140 -14.18 -26.83 13.09
CA PRO A 140 -13.50 -27.92 13.79
C PRO A 140 -12.19 -27.51 14.49
N LEU A 141 -11.71 -26.28 14.30
CA LEU A 141 -10.41 -25.83 14.80
C LEU A 141 -10.52 -25.17 16.20
N PRO A 142 -9.51 -25.27 17.07
CA PRO A 142 -9.51 -24.52 18.32
C PRO A 142 -9.33 -23.00 18.09
N PRO A 143 -9.75 -22.13 19.03
CA PRO A 143 -9.40 -20.72 19.00
C PRO A 143 -7.89 -20.51 19.00
N GLY A 144 -7.41 -19.54 18.22
CA GLY A 144 -5.98 -19.31 18.09
C GLY A 144 -5.58 -18.56 16.82
N LEU A 145 -4.27 -18.40 16.64
CA LEU A 145 -3.69 -17.77 15.47
C LEU A 145 -3.35 -18.82 14.41
N TYR A 146 -3.75 -18.53 13.18
CA TYR A 146 -3.51 -19.34 12.00
C TYR A 146 -2.78 -18.51 10.93
N ILE A 147 -2.02 -19.20 10.09
CA ILE A 147 -1.30 -18.61 8.96
C ILE A 147 -2.01 -19.08 7.69
N VAL A 148 -2.46 -18.13 6.89
CA VAL A 148 -3.06 -18.38 5.57
C VAL A 148 -2.01 -18.06 4.53
N GLU A 149 -1.70 -19.04 3.72
CA GLU A 149 -0.74 -18.94 2.62
C GLU A 149 -1.46 -19.12 1.30
N ILE A 150 -1.23 -18.19 0.38
CA ILE A 150 -1.88 -18.17 -0.92
C ILE A 150 -0.79 -18.10 -1.98
N THR A 151 -0.78 -19.08 -2.87
CA THR A 151 0.21 -19.20 -3.94
C THR A 151 -0.47 -19.06 -5.29
N GLU A 152 -0.06 -18.04 -6.06
CA GLU A 152 -0.54 -17.74 -7.40
C GLU A 152 0.65 -17.70 -8.38
N GLY A 153 0.93 -18.83 -9.02
CA GLY A 153 2.12 -18.96 -9.87
C GLY A 153 3.42 -18.78 -9.06
N GLU A 154 4.17 -17.72 -9.32
CA GLU A 154 5.40 -17.39 -8.60
C GLU A 154 5.17 -16.48 -7.37
N LYS A 155 3.96 -15.93 -7.22
CA LYS A 155 3.63 -15.05 -6.10
C LYS A 155 3.12 -15.85 -4.92
N ARG A 156 3.72 -15.60 -3.75
CA ARG A 156 3.31 -16.19 -2.47
C ARG A 156 2.94 -15.06 -1.51
N THR A 157 1.71 -15.11 -1.00
CA THR A 157 1.19 -14.13 -0.03
C THR A 157 0.85 -14.84 1.27
N ILE A 158 1.26 -14.26 2.39
CA ILE A 158 1.02 -14.81 3.72
C ILE A 158 0.20 -13.80 4.53
N SER A 159 -0.89 -14.27 5.13
CA SER A 159 -1.80 -13.49 5.95
C SER A 159 -2.05 -14.18 7.30
N LYS A 160 -2.25 -13.37 8.35
CA LYS A 160 -2.61 -13.87 9.68
C LYS A 160 -4.12 -13.95 9.82
N LEU A 161 -4.62 -15.03 10.42
CA LEU A 161 -6.03 -15.26 10.68
C LEU A 161 -6.25 -15.59 12.15
N LEU A 162 -7.04 -14.77 12.84
CA LEU A 162 -7.35 -15.00 14.26
C LEU A 162 -8.73 -15.66 14.39
N LYS A 163 -8.78 -16.83 15.02
CA LYS A 163 -10.03 -17.52 15.40
C LYS A 163 -10.36 -17.26 16.87
N HIS A 164 -11.60 -16.85 17.13
CA HIS A 164 -12.19 -16.75 18.47
C HIS A 164 -12.83 -18.04 18.97
#